data_AF-A0A7S0H983-F1
#
_entry.id   AF-A0A7S0H983-F1
#
_cell.length_a   1.000
_cell.length_b   1.000
_cell.length_c   1.000
_cell.angle_alpha   90.00
_cell.angle_beta   90.00
_cell.angle_gamma   90.00
#
_symmetry.space_group_name_H-M   'P 1'
#
loop_
_entity.id
_entity.type
_entity.pdbx_description
1 polymer ?
#
loop_
_entity_poly.entity_id
_entity_poly.type
_entity_poly.pdbx_seq_one_letter_code
_entity_poly.pdbx_strand_id
1 'polypeptide(L)'
;QTSAKMASVITGYATEQLATRVEDLVLGEGLQVSALGGLSGEVTWVRGDVSIGVRKGKHFPVYALELELPWSGHGCSGLLLLPDVCLELLADVEVEVQTTEGTLPAAAAEVLQTAGVAAVRAAVQAWGHALARTVREDSTRAAVPLDPP
;
A
#
# COMPACT_ATOMS: atom_id res chain seq x y z
N GLN A 1 -17.64 -2.78 -33.16
CA GLN A 1 -16.90 -1.79 -32.34
C GLN A 1 -17.15 -2.13 -30.89
N THR A 2 -16.22 -2.86 -30.26
CA THR A 2 -16.24 -3.09 -28.81
C THR A 2 -15.91 -1.75 -28.16
N SER A 3 -16.93 -1.09 -27.62
CA SER A 3 -16.73 0.04 -26.72
C SER A 3 -15.85 -0.45 -25.58
N ALA A 4 -14.58 -0.03 -25.58
CA ALA A 4 -13.68 -0.26 -24.47
C ALA A 4 -14.32 0.46 -23.28
N LYS A 5 -15.01 -0.30 -22.43
CA LYS A 5 -15.66 0.22 -21.23
C LYS A 5 -14.52 0.83 -20.40
N MET A 6 -14.45 2.16 -20.34
CA MET A 6 -13.39 2.87 -19.62
C MET A 6 -13.29 2.28 -18.21
N ALA A 7 -12.10 1.78 -17.87
CA ALA A 7 -11.80 1.39 -16.51
C ALA A 7 -11.94 2.64 -15.64
N SER A 8 -12.67 2.53 -14.54
CA SER A 8 -12.83 3.64 -13.61
C SER A 8 -11.58 3.69 -12.73
N VAL A 9 -10.76 4.73 -12.90
CA VAL A 9 -9.55 4.94 -12.11
C VAL A 9 -9.94 5.49 -10.74
N ILE A 10 -9.37 4.89 -9.70
CA ILE A 10 -9.68 5.15 -8.28
C ILE A 10 -8.40 5.19 -7.44
N THR A 11 -7.26 5.49 -8.07
CA THR A 11 -5.92 5.50 -7.46
C THR A 11 -5.89 6.46 -6.27
N GLY A 12 -6.43 7.67 -6.39
CA GLY A 12 -6.45 8.63 -5.29
C GLY A 12 -7.18 8.10 -4.07
N TYR A 13 -8.40 7.60 -4.26
CA TYR A 13 -9.18 6.99 -3.18
C TYR A 13 -8.46 5.76 -2.58
N ALA A 14 -7.94 4.88 -3.41
CA ALA A 14 -7.34 3.63 -2.96
C ALA A 14 -6.05 3.88 -2.16
N THR A 15 -5.23 4.83 -2.59
CA THR A 15 -3.97 5.20 -1.92
C THR A 15 -4.22 6.00 -0.63
N GLU A 16 -5.26 6.84 -0.57
CA GLU A 16 -5.71 7.48 0.68
C GLU A 16 -6.14 6.42 1.70
N GLN A 17 -6.94 5.44 1.29
CA GLN A 17 -7.34 4.32 2.16
C GLN A 17 -6.15 3.46 2.59
N LEU A 18 -5.11 3.33 1.75
CA LEU A 18 -3.89 2.62 2.13
C LEU A 18 -3.08 3.43 3.15
N ALA A 19 -2.94 4.74 2.95
CA ALA A 19 -2.23 5.65 3.86
C ALA A 19 -2.77 5.53 5.29
N THR A 20 -4.10 5.57 5.47
CA THR A 20 -4.74 5.44 6.80
C THR A 20 -4.45 4.13 7.55
N ARG A 21 -3.89 3.12 6.88
CA ARG A 21 -3.56 1.81 7.48
C ARG A 21 -2.08 1.63 7.75
N VAL A 22 -1.23 2.36 7.04
CA VAL A 22 0.22 2.20 7.12
C VAL A 22 0.89 3.38 7.81
N GLU A 23 0.29 4.57 7.82
CA GLU A 23 0.78 5.71 8.58
C GLU A 23 0.74 5.41 10.09
N ASP A 24 1.83 5.73 10.78
CA ASP A 24 2.06 5.42 12.20
C ASP A 24 1.93 3.93 12.56
N LEU A 25 2.05 3.02 11.57
CA LEU A 25 2.00 1.59 11.80
C LEU A 25 3.18 1.16 12.68
N VAL A 26 2.89 0.53 13.81
CA VAL A 26 3.89 -0.02 14.73
C VAL A 26 4.52 -1.27 14.12
N LEU A 27 5.84 -1.24 13.96
CA LEU A 27 6.64 -2.34 13.41
C LEU A 27 7.25 -3.25 14.49
N GLY A 28 7.17 -2.82 15.76
CA GLY A 28 7.66 -3.56 16.91
C GLY A 28 8.77 -2.81 17.67
N GLU A 29 8.84 -3.03 18.98
CA GLU A 29 9.89 -2.49 19.86
C GLU A 29 10.18 -0.98 19.73
N GLY A 30 9.20 -0.16 19.35
CA GLY A 30 9.39 1.29 19.16
C GLY A 30 9.85 1.71 17.77
N LEU A 31 9.90 0.78 16.81
CA LEU A 31 9.95 1.06 15.38
C LEU A 31 8.53 1.29 14.85
N GLN A 32 8.40 2.26 13.94
CA GLN A 32 7.13 2.57 13.30
C GLN A 32 7.33 3.13 11.89
N VAL A 33 6.29 3.03 11.07
CA VAL A 33 6.20 3.79 9.82
C VAL A 33 6.03 5.27 10.16
N SER A 34 6.83 6.10 9.50
CA SER A 34 6.85 7.56 9.67
C SER A 34 5.75 8.20 8.82
N ALA A 35 5.40 9.45 9.13
CA ALA A 35 4.44 10.23 8.37
C ALA A 35 4.78 10.27 6.88
N LEU A 36 3.80 9.91 6.04
CA LEU A 36 3.98 9.77 4.59
C LEU A 36 4.06 11.14 3.89
N GLY A 37 3.54 12.20 4.53
CA GLY A 37 3.54 13.58 4.05
C GLY A 37 4.82 14.38 4.35
N GLY A 38 5.83 13.77 4.98
CA GLY A 38 7.06 14.43 5.42
C GLY A 38 8.21 14.44 4.39
N LEU A 39 8.05 13.77 3.25
CA LEU A 39 9.05 13.76 2.17
C LEU A 39 9.01 15.11 1.45
N SER A 40 9.77 16.07 1.94
CA SER A 40 9.92 17.39 1.33
C SER A 40 10.54 17.25 -0.06
N GLY A 41 9.68 17.23 -1.08
CA GLY A 41 10.04 17.20 -2.49
C GLY A 41 9.65 15.88 -3.15
N GLU A 42 8.54 15.90 -3.90
CA GLU A 42 8.24 15.03 -5.07
C GLU A 42 8.36 13.50 -4.95
N VAL A 43 8.76 12.93 -3.81
CA VAL A 43 8.81 11.48 -3.61
C VAL A 43 7.43 11.00 -3.19
N THR A 44 6.69 10.46 -4.14
CA THR A 44 5.44 9.75 -3.87
C THR A 44 5.78 8.40 -3.23
N TRP A 45 5.37 8.19 -1.97
CA TRP A 45 5.52 6.92 -1.25
C TRP A 45 4.79 5.74 -1.90
N VAL A 46 3.97 6.02 -2.92
CA VAL A 46 3.24 5.05 -3.73
C VAL A 46 3.37 5.42 -5.20
N ARG A 47 3.56 4.42 -6.06
CA ARG A 47 3.50 4.52 -7.52
C ARG A 47 2.59 3.42 -8.07
N GLY A 48 2.06 3.66 -9.26
CA GLY A 48 1.15 2.74 -9.94
C GLY A 48 -0.31 3.19 -9.88
N ASP A 49 -1.19 2.32 -10.37
CA ASP A 49 -2.59 2.66 -10.62
C ASP A 49 -3.55 1.66 -9.97
N VAL A 50 -4.71 2.16 -9.56
CA VAL A 50 -5.84 1.35 -9.12
C VAL A 50 -7.05 1.69 -9.98
N SER A 51 -7.68 0.66 -10.54
CA SER A 51 -8.89 0.80 -11.34
C SER A 51 -9.94 -0.25 -11.00
N ILE A 52 -11.18 -0.02 -11.43
CA ILE A 52 -12.26 -0.99 -11.30
C ILE A 52 -12.45 -1.73 -12.61
N GLY A 53 -12.15 -3.03 -12.60
CA GLY A 53 -12.47 -3.97 -13.66
C GLY A 53 -13.91 -4.48 -13.58
N VAL A 54 -14.46 -4.91 -14.73
CA VAL A 54 -15.79 -5.55 -14.81
C VAL A 54 -15.68 -6.88 -15.55
N ARG A 55 -16.06 -7.99 -14.91
CA ARG A 55 -16.04 -9.32 -15.52
C ARG A 55 -17.31 -10.07 -15.15
N LYS A 56 -18.06 -10.53 -16.16
CA LYS A 56 -19.33 -11.26 -15.98
C LYS A 56 -20.31 -10.50 -15.06
N GLY A 57 -20.39 -9.17 -15.21
CA GLY A 57 -21.26 -8.32 -14.39
C GLY A 57 -20.80 -8.07 -12.95
N LYS A 58 -19.63 -8.58 -12.55
CA LYS A 58 -19.03 -8.32 -11.23
C LYS A 58 -17.91 -7.29 -11.34
N HIS A 59 -17.86 -6.38 -10.37
CA HIS A 59 -16.78 -5.42 -10.21
C HIS A 59 -15.67 -6.02 -9.33
N PHE A 60 -14.42 -5.66 -9.64
CA PHE A 60 -13.24 -6.03 -8.86
C PHE A 60 -12.16 -4.97 -9.02
N PRO A 61 -11.36 -4.70 -7.98
CA PRO A 61 -10.22 -3.81 -8.11
C PRO A 61 -9.13 -4.49 -8.94
N VAL A 62 -8.45 -3.69 -9.76
CA VAL A 62 -7.27 -4.06 -10.53
C VAL A 62 -6.20 -3.04 -10.17
N TYR A 63 -5.08 -3.51 -9.63
CA TYR A 63 -3.99 -2.65 -9.22
C TYR A 63 -2.65 -3.36 -9.33
N ALA A 64 -1.63 -2.55 -9.57
CA ALA A 64 -0.22 -2.88 -9.44
C ALA A 64 0.44 -1.64 -8.85
N LEU A 65 0.87 -1.75 -7.59
CA LEU A 65 1.45 -0.64 -6.85
C LEU A 65 2.86 -0.98 -6.37
N GLU A 66 3.73 0.02 -6.40
CA GLU A 66 5.03 0.02 -5.74
C GLU A 66 4.93 0.96 -4.53
N LEU A 67 5.37 0.52 -3.35
CA LEU A 67 5.33 1.32 -2.12
C LEU A 67 6.73 1.52 -1.55
N GLU A 68 7.00 2.73 -1.09
CA GLU A 68 8.19 3.12 -0.34
C GLU A 68 7.74 3.69 1.01
N LEU A 69 7.73 2.86 2.06
CA LEU A 69 7.26 3.26 3.38
C LEU A 69 8.44 3.69 4.27
N PRO A 70 8.58 4.98 4.61
CA PRO A 70 9.61 5.43 5.52
C PRO A 70 9.35 4.89 6.93
N TRP A 71 10.39 4.45 7.62
CA TRP A 71 10.30 4.00 9.01
C TRP A 71 11.38 4.65 9.87
N SER A 72 11.10 4.76 11.17
CA SER A 72 12.05 5.26 12.15
C SER A 72 11.85 4.62 13.52
N GLY A 73 12.91 4.63 14.34
CA GLY A 73 12.93 4.12 15.71
C GLY A 73 14.35 3.78 16.14
N HIS A 74 14.61 3.66 17.45
CA HIS A 74 15.95 3.33 17.98
C HIS A 74 17.11 4.22 17.50
N GLY A 75 16.83 5.46 17.08
CA GLY A 75 17.84 6.36 16.51
C GLY A 75 18.32 5.96 15.12
N CYS A 76 17.61 5.08 14.41
CA CYS A 76 17.81 4.78 13.00
C CYS A 76 16.53 4.98 12.18
N SER A 77 16.70 5.04 10.86
CA SER A 77 15.62 5.18 9.89
C SER A 77 15.95 4.47 8.59
N GLY A 78 14.91 4.27 7.78
CA GLY A 78 15.06 3.65 6.48
C GLY A 78 13.77 3.60 5.69
N LEU A 79 13.74 2.71 4.70
CA LEU A 79 12.58 2.44 3.86
C LEU A 79 12.19 0.97 3.94
N LEU A 80 10.90 0.71 3.90
CA LEU A 80 10.34 -0.61 3.59
C LEU A 80 9.83 -0.53 2.16
N LEU A 81 10.41 -1.33 1.27
CA LEU A 81 10.01 -1.35 -0.14
C LEU A 81 9.07 -2.52 -0.40
N LEU A 82 7.96 -2.24 -1.08
CA LEU A 82 7.03 -3.25 -1.55
C LEU A 82 6.95 -3.11 -3.07
N PRO A 83 7.77 -3.88 -3.84
CA PRO A 83 7.94 -3.67 -5.27
C PRO A 83 6.76 -4.15 -6.12
N ASP A 84 5.92 -5.05 -5.59
CA ASP A 84 4.76 -5.57 -6.33
C ASP A 84 3.57 -5.85 -5.40
N VAL A 85 2.75 -4.82 -5.19
CA VAL A 85 1.45 -4.95 -4.53
C VAL A 85 0.38 -5.06 -5.62
N CYS A 86 -0.04 -6.29 -5.90
CA CYS A 86 -1.13 -6.62 -6.80
C CYS A 86 -2.07 -7.66 -6.18
N LEU A 87 -3.25 -7.86 -6.78
CA LEU A 87 -4.29 -8.74 -6.24
C LEU A 87 -3.82 -10.20 -6.16
N GLU A 88 -3.05 -10.63 -7.15
CA GLU A 88 -2.52 -11.99 -7.29
C GLU A 88 -1.49 -12.32 -6.21
N LEU A 89 -0.69 -11.33 -5.80
CA LEU A 89 0.38 -11.48 -4.81
C LEU A 89 0.01 -10.96 -3.43
N LEU A 90 -1.24 -10.49 -3.22
CA LEU A 90 -1.65 -9.88 -1.96
C LEU A 90 -1.45 -10.82 -0.74
N ALA A 91 -1.59 -12.13 -0.93
CA ALA A 91 -1.36 -13.11 0.13
C ALA A 91 0.12 -13.25 0.52
N ASP A 92 1.03 -12.90 -0.37
CA ASP A 92 2.48 -13.04 -0.22
C ASP A 92 3.23 -11.78 -0.67
N VAL A 93 2.77 -10.62 -0.20
CA VAL A 93 3.36 -9.31 -0.56
C VAL A 93 4.82 -9.25 -0.13
N GLU A 94 5.72 -9.05 -1.08
CA GLU A 94 7.14 -8.85 -0.80
C GLU A 94 7.38 -7.54 -0.02
N VAL A 95 8.26 -7.60 0.98
CA VAL A 95 8.67 -6.44 1.78
C VAL A 95 10.19 -6.52 1.95
N GLU A 96 10.89 -5.55 1.39
CA GLU A 96 12.34 -5.40 1.54
C GLU A 96 12.65 -4.33 2.59
N VAL A 97 13.60 -4.60 3.48
CA VAL A 97 14.07 -3.64 4.48
C VAL A 97 15.33 -2.95 3.97
N GLN A 98 15.27 -1.63 3.81
CA GLN A 98 16.42 -0.79 3.50
C GLN A 98 16.70 0.19 4.63
N THR A 99 17.98 0.46 4.88
CA THR A 99 18.43 1.49 5.83
C THR A 99 18.98 2.69 5.06
N THR A 100 18.63 3.91 5.49
CA THR A 100 19.10 5.14 4.85
C THR A 100 20.47 5.57 5.37
N GLU A 101 20.85 5.12 6.58
CA GLU A 101 22.10 5.51 7.24
C GLU A 101 22.85 4.28 7.75
N GLY A 102 24.10 4.12 7.31
CA GLY A 102 25.06 3.16 7.86
C GLY A 102 24.57 1.70 7.94
N THR A 103 25.04 0.99 8.97
CA THR A 103 24.67 -0.40 9.23
C THR A 103 23.49 -0.44 10.20
N LEU A 104 22.40 -1.12 9.80
CA LEU A 104 21.23 -1.34 10.64
C LEU A 104 21.62 -2.16 11.90
N PRO A 105 21.32 -1.69 13.13
CA PRO A 105 21.58 -2.46 14.33
C PRO A 105 20.90 -3.84 14.29
N ALA A 106 21.59 -4.89 14.72
CA ALA A 106 21.09 -6.27 14.60
C ALA A 106 19.72 -6.49 15.26
N ALA A 107 19.46 -5.88 16.41
CA ALA A 107 18.16 -5.95 17.09
C ALA A 107 17.04 -5.30 16.25
N ALA A 108 17.30 -4.12 15.67
CA ALA A 108 16.33 -3.47 14.79
C ALA A 108 16.09 -4.28 13.50
N ALA A 109 17.16 -4.87 12.93
CA ALA A 109 17.06 -5.74 11.77
C ALA A 109 16.18 -6.97 12.04
N GLU A 110 16.37 -7.65 13.17
CA GLU A 110 15.58 -8.81 13.57
C GLU A 110 14.09 -8.46 13.74
N VAL A 111 13.80 -7.35 14.43
CA VAL A 111 12.41 -6.88 14.63
C VAL A 111 11.77 -6.52 13.30
N LEU A 112 12.46 -5.77 12.43
CA LEU A 112 11.93 -5.40 11.11
C LEU A 112 11.67 -6.63 10.24
N GLN A 113 12.62 -7.57 10.16
CA GLN A 113 12.48 -8.77 9.32
C GLN A 113 11.40 -9.75 9.81
N THR A 114 11.03 -9.67 11.09
CA THR A 114 10.00 -10.54 11.67
C THR A 114 8.69 -9.78 11.86
N ALA A 115 8.55 -9.07 12.98
CA ALA A 115 7.34 -8.37 13.37
C ALA A 115 7.00 -7.23 12.38
N GLY A 116 7.99 -6.48 11.91
CA GLY A 116 7.78 -5.34 11.02
C GLY A 116 7.21 -5.76 9.67
N VAL A 117 7.87 -6.70 8.98
CA VAL A 117 7.39 -7.28 7.71
C VAL A 117 6.00 -7.90 7.88
N ALA A 118 5.77 -8.63 8.97
CA ALA A 118 4.45 -9.22 9.23
C ALA A 118 3.36 -8.16 9.42
N ALA A 119 3.65 -7.08 10.16
CA ALA A 119 2.73 -5.97 10.39
C ALA A 119 2.37 -5.25 9.08
N VAL A 120 3.37 -4.95 8.24
CA VAL A 120 3.19 -4.31 6.94
C VAL A 120 2.36 -5.19 6.01
N ARG A 121 2.69 -6.48 5.90
CA ARG A 121 1.92 -7.45 5.11
C ARG A 121 0.46 -7.50 5.57
N ALA A 122 0.22 -7.58 6.87
CA ALA A 122 -1.12 -7.60 7.43
C ALA A 122 -1.90 -6.31 7.11
N ALA A 123 -1.26 -5.14 7.19
CA ALA A 123 -1.89 -3.85 6.87
C ALA A 123 -2.28 -3.76 5.39
N VAL A 124 -1.38 -4.14 4.48
CA VAL A 124 -1.63 -4.15 3.03
C VAL A 124 -2.70 -5.18 2.65
N GLN A 125 -2.68 -6.36 3.25
CA GLN A 125 -3.73 -7.37 3.05
C GLN A 125 -5.10 -6.89 3.51
N ALA A 126 -5.15 -6.29 4.71
CA ALA A 126 -6.39 -5.72 5.24
C ALA A 126 -6.93 -4.59 4.33
N TRP A 127 -6.04 -3.76 3.77
CA TRP A 127 -6.40 -2.79 2.73
C TRP A 127 -6.99 -3.46 1.50
N GLY A 128 -6.29 -4.42 0.89
CA GLY A 128 -6.71 -5.05 -0.36
C GLY A 128 -8.05 -5.79 -0.21
N HIS A 129 -8.28 -6.45 0.93
CA HIS A 129 -9.57 -7.07 1.24
C HIS A 129 -10.69 -6.04 1.45
N ALA A 130 -10.41 -4.93 2.15
CA ALA A 130 -11.39 -3.87 2.33
C ALA A 130 -11.75 -3.21 0.99
N LEU A 131 -10.76 -2.91 0.15
CA LEU A 131 -10.97 -2.35 -1.18
C LEU A 131 -11.80 -3.29 -2.07
N ALA A 132 -11.47 -4.58 -2.09
CA ALA A 132 -12.21 -5.58 -2.84
C ALA A 132 -13.68 -5.69 -2.39
N ARG A 133 -13.93 -5.60 -1.08
CA ARG A 133 -15.29 -5.55 -0.52
C ARG A 133 -16.03 -4.29 -0.98
N THR A 134 -15.44 -3.11 -0.82
CA THR A 134 -16.05 -1.84 -1.23
C THR A 134 -16.39 -1.82 -2.72
N VAL A 135 -15.45 -2.21 -3.58
CA VAL A 135 -15.66 -2.24 -5.04
C VAL A 135 -16.75 -3.24 -5.45
N ARG A 136 -16.86 -4.37 -4.72
CA ARG A 136 -17.89 -5.38 -4.98
C ARG A 136 -19.28 -4.91 -4.56
N GLU A 137 -19.38 -4.23 -3.42
CA GLU A 137 -20.64 -3.77 -2.84
C GLU A 137 -21.18 -2.51 -3.52
N ASP A 138 -20.30 -1.61 -3.96
CA ASP A 138 -20.66 -0.40 -4.71
C ASP A 138 -20.94 -0.69 -6.20
N SER A 139 -22.01 -1.45 -6.43
CA SER A 139 -22.55 -1.75 -7.76
C SER A 139 -22.96 -0.49 -8.56
N THR A 140 -23.09 0.65 -7.89
CA THR A 140 -23.50 1.95 -8.45
C THR A 140 -22.37 2.96 -8.67
N ARG A 141 -21.14 2.68 -8.21
CA ARG A 141 -19.99 3.62 -8.23
C ARG A 141 -20.29 4.95 -7.52
N ALA A 142 -21.19 4.95 -6.53
CA ALA A 142 -21.61 6.15 -5.82
C ALA A 142 -20.77 6.41 -4.56
N ALA A 143 -20.13 5.37 -4.01
CA ALA A 143 -19.35 5.40 -2.80
C ALA A 143 -17.83 5.43 -3.05
N VAL A 144 -17.38 5.07 -4.26
CA VAL A 144 -15.96 5.16 -4.64
C VAL A 144 -15.72 6.42 -5.50
N PRO A 145 -15.03 7.45 -4.97
CA PRO A 145 -14.60 8.59 -5.76
C PRO A 145 -13.73 8.16 -6.93
N LEU A 146 -14.04 8.67 -8.12
CA LEU A 146 -13.21 8.45 -9.31
C LEU A 146 -12.18 9.55 -9.43
N ASP A 147 -10.99 9.18 -9.90
CA ASP A 147 -9.97 10.16 -10.24
C ASP A 147 -10.43 10.99 -11.47
N PRO A 148 -10.05 12.27 -11.54
CA PRO A 148 -10.34 13.09 -12.71
C PRO A 148 -9.69 12.50 -13.98
N PRO A 149 -10.30 12.72 -15.16
CA PRO A 149 -9.78 12.22 -16.44
C PRO A 149 -8.47 12.88 -16.87
#